data_AF-A0A8T4SXI1-F1
#
_entry.id   AF-A0A8T4SXI1-F1
#
_cell.length_a   1.000
_cell.length_b   1.000
_cell.length_c   1.000
_cell.angle_alpha   90.00
_cell.angle_beta   90.00
_cell.angle_gamma   90.00
#
_symmetry.space_group_name_H-M   'P 1'
#
loop_
_entity.id
_entity.type
_entity.pdbx_description
1 polymer ?
#
loop_
_entity_poly.entity_id
_entity_poly.type
_entity_poly.pdbx_seq_one_letter_code
_entity_poly.pdbx_strand_id
1 'polypeptide(L)'
;MVLEFIPALVLTPIIGLYELFLIHHDENFRGSHWLSHGLSIFPTIFIALLIVFNVPYFLEITNLANASSILANAWVIRGLIGLIILIRIHAQSAVVKTTIGSSRGLKETWAHGLVVAVLIVLAPLYWPLVEPLIKSIIPI
;
A
#
# COMPACT_ATOMS: atom_id res chain seq x y z
N MET A 1 7.94 23.54 -3.01
CA MET A 1 7.39 22.19 -3.31
C MET A 1 6.15 22.01 -2.46
N VAL A 2 5.04 21.53 -3.03
CA VAL A 2 3.80 21.30 -2.25
C VAL A 2 3.75 19.83 -1.89
N LEU A 3 3.56 19.53 -0.61
CA LEU A 3 3.39 18.15 -0.13
C LEU A 3 1.96 17.70 -0.45
N GLU A 4 1.83 16.68 -1.29
CA GLU A 4 0.55 16.08 -1.67
C GLU A 4 0.10 15.08 -0.61
N PHE A 5 -0.67 15.56 0.37
CA PHE A 5 -1.19 14.76 1.47
C PHE A 5 -2.56 14.15 1.17
N ILE A 6 -3.42 14.88 0.45
CA ILE A 6 -4.80 14.47 0.13
C ILE A 6 -4.87 13.11 -0.58
N PRO A 7 -4.05 12.83 -1.63
CA PRO A 7 -4.12 11.55 -2.31
C PRO A 7 -3.80 10.38 -1.38
N ALA A 8 -2.79 10.54 -0.51
CA ALA A 8 -2.42 9.51 0.46
C ALA A 8 -3.54 9.29 1.48
N LEU A 9 -4.15 10.36 2.00
CA LEU A 9 -5.26 10.27 2.96
C LEU A 9 -6.48 9.56 2.38
N VAL A 10 -6.80 9.82 1.12
CA VAL A 10 -7.99 9.26 0.44
C VAL A 10 -7.74 7.84 -0.06
N LEU A 11 -6.58 7.57 -0.67
CA LEU A 11 -6.30 6.25 -1.24
C LEU A 11 -5.94 5.21 -0.18
N THR A 12 -5.45 5.61 0.99
CA THR A 12 -5.17 4.69 2.11
C THR A 12 -6.39 3.87 2.52
N PRO A 13 -7.55 4.46 2.86
CA PRO A 13 -8.72 3.67 3.22
C PRO A 13 -9.22 2.84 2.03
N ILE A 14 -9.14 3.32 0.79
CA ILE A 14 -9.59 2.56 -0.38
C ILE A 14 -8.75 1.27 -0.57
N ILE A 15 -7.42 1.42 -0.61
CA ILE A 15 -6.50 0.29 -0.81
C ILE A 15 -6.43 -0.59 0.44
N GLY A 16 -6.44 0.01 1.63
CA GLY A 16 -6.43 -0.72 2.90
C GLY A 16 -7.69 -1.55 3.12
N LEU A 17 -8.87 -1.05 2.73
CA LEU A 17 -10.11 -1.82 2.77
C LEU A 17 -10.11 -2.98 1.77
N TYR A 18 -9.53 -2.78 0.58
CA TYR A 18 -9.33 -3.86 -0.38
C TYR A 18 -8.47 -4.99 0.23
N GLU A 19 -7.35 -4.66 0.86
CA GLU A 19 -6.49 -5.66 1.52
C GLU A 19 -7.19 -6.32 2.72
N LEU A 20 -7.91 -5.54 3.53
CA LEU A 20 -8.68 -6.05 4.66
C LEU A 20 -9.75 -7.05 4.21
N PHE A 21 -10.41 -6.80 3.08
CA PHE A 21 -11.40 -7.71 2.50
C PHE A 21 -10.76 -9.05 2.07
N LEU A 22 -9.55 -9.01 1.52
CA LEU A 22 -8.83 -10.22 1.11
C LEU A 22 -8.40 -11.06 2.31
N ILE A 23 -7.83 -10.42 3.35
CA ILE A 23 -7.45 -11.10 4.60
C ILE A 23 -8.69 -11.68 5.29
N HIS A 24 -9.80 -10.94 5.30
CA HIS A 24 -11.08 -11.41 5.83
C HIS A 24 -11.55 -12.70 5.14
N HIS A 25 -11.34 -12.82 3.83
CA HIS A 25 -11.69 -14.01 3.06
C HIS A 25 -10.73 -15.20 3.32
N ASP A 26 -9.47 -14.93 3.63
CA ASP A 26 -8.43 -15.96 3.78
C ASP A 26 -8.28 -16.50 5.22
N GLU A 27 -8.77 -15.79 6.23
CA GLU A 27 -8.74 -16.22 7.64
C GLU A 27 -10.05 -16.85 8.12
N ASN A 28 -9.98 -17.93 8.91
CA ASN A 28 -11.18 -18.44 9.59
C ASN A 28 -11.53 -17.58 10.81
N PHE A 29 -12.77 -17.12 10.89
CA PHE A 29 -13.27 -16.22 11.94
C PHE A 29 -13.20 -16.73 13.39
N ARG A 30 -13.08 -18.04 13.59
CA ARG A 30 -13.10 -18.62 14.94
C ARG A 30 -11.74 -18.48 15.60
N GLY A 31 -11.60 -17.45 16.43
CA GLY A 31 -10.40 -17.18 17.23
C GLY A 31 -9.26 -16.47 16.47
N SER A 32 -9.52 -15.96 15.26
CA SER A 32 -8.51 -15.21 14.50
C SER A 32 -8.50 -13.72 14.88
N HIS A 33 -7.31 -13.14 14.88
CA HIS A 33 -7.10 -11.70 15.05
C HIS A 33 -7.14 -10.95 13.70
N TRP A 34 -7.90 -11.48 12.72
CA TRP A 34 -7.92 -11.03 11.31
C TRP A 34 -8.08 -9.52 11.14
N LEU A 35 -8.95 -8.90 11.94
CA LEU A 35 -9.22 -7.46 11.86
C LEU A 35 -8.00 -6.65 12.30
N SER A 36 -7.35 -7.05 13.39
CA SER A 36 -6.11 -6.40 13.86
C SER A 36 -4.97 -6.61 12.86
N HIS A 37 -4.88 -7.83 12.30
CA HIS A 37 -3.91 -8.13 11.23
C HIS A 37 -4.13 -7.22 10.03
N GLY A 38 -5.34 -7.20 9.47
CA GLY A 38 -5.65 -6.36 8.30
C GLY A 38 -5.53 -4.86 8.57
N LEU A 39 -5.92 -4.36 9.75
CA LEU A 39 -5.74 -2.93 10.08
C LEU A 39 -4.28 -2.51 10.23
N SER A 40 -3.39 -3.43 10.60
CA SER A 40 -1.97 -3.12 10.79
C SER A 40 -1.24 -2.69 9.50
N ILE A 41 -1.82 -2.93 8.32
CA ILE A 41 -1.24 -2.53 7.04
C ILE A 41 -1.52 -1.06 6.68
N PHE A 42 -2.55 -0.45 7.26
CA PHE A 42 -2.98 0.92 6.91
C PHE A 42 -1.88 1.97 7.10
N PRO A 43 -1.13 2.00 8.23
CA PRO A 43 -0.03 2.94 8.39
C PRO A 43 1.07 2.74 7.34
N THR A 44 1.34 1.50 6.95
CA THR A 44 2.35 1.19 5.92
C THR A 44 1.90 1.67 4.54
N ILE A 45 0.64 1.43 4.16
CA ILE A 45 0.06 1.94 2.91
C ILE A 45 0.10 3.46 2.88
N PHE A 46 -0.27 4.11 3.98
CA PHE A 46 -0.26 5.57 4.08
C PHE A 46 1.13 6.16 3.86
N ILE A 47 2.15 5.63 4.55
CA ILE A 47 3.54 6.07 4.40
C ILE A 47 4.03 5.83 2.96
N ALA A 48 3.72 4.67 2.38
CA ALA A 48 4.10 4.37 1.01
C ALA A 48 3.46 5.31 -0.01
N LEU A 49 2.17 5.61 0.12
CA LEU A 49 1.49 6.58 -0.73
C LEU A 49 2.08 7.98 -0.56
N LEU A 50 2.35 8.42 0.68
CA LEU A 50 3.03 9.70 0.91
C LEU A 50 4.36 9.78 0.15
N ILE A 51 5.18 8.73 0.20
CA ILE A 51 6.44 8.70 -0.54
C ILE A 51 6.20 8.71 -2.06
N VAL A 52 5.25 7.90 -2.56
CA VAL A 52 4.99 7.75 -4.00
C VAL A 52 4.48 9.04 -4.66
N PHE A 53 3.63 9.80 -3.97
CA PHE A 53 3.16 11.11 -4.43
C PHE A 53 4.24 12.20 -4.26
N ASN A 54 5.14 12.05 -3.28
CA ASN A 54 6.11 13.07 -2.92
C ASN A 54 7.57 12.62 -3.11
N VAL A 55 7.85 11.88 -4.20
CA VAL A 55 9.21 11.36 -4.45
C VAL A 55 10.28 12.46 -4.47
N PRO A 56 10.08 13.65 -5.07
CA PRO A 56 11.07 14.72 -5.01
C PRO A 56 11.42 15.13 -3.57
N TYR A 57 10.40 15.27 -2.72
CA TYR A 57 10.59 15.58 -1.30
C TYR A 57 11.31 14.44 -0.55
N PHE A 58 10.91 13.19 -0.82
CA PHE A 58 11.57 12.01 -0.25
C PHE A 58 13.05 11.94 -0.63
N LEU A 59 13.40 12.24 -1.89
CA LEU A 59 14.78 12.26 -2.35
C LEU A 59 15.61 13.37 -1.72
N GLU A 60 14.99 14.53 -1.46
CA GLU A 60 15.62 15.66 -0.79
C GLU A 60 15.97 15.32 0.67
N ILE A 61 15.01 14.82 1.45
CA ILE A 61 15.22 14.51 2.87
C ILE A 61 16.16 13.32 3.10
N THR A 62 16.20 12.38 2.16
CA THR A 62 17.06 11.18 2.27
C THR A 62 18.42 11.37 1.61
N ASN A 63 18.60 12.43 0.83
CA ASN A 63 19.80 12.68 0.01
C ASN A 63 20.12 11.55 -0.99
N LEU A 64 19.16 10.66 -1.28
CA LEU A 64 19.39 9.48 -2.14
C LEU A 64 19.66 9.84 -3.60
N ALA A 65 19.20 10.99 -4.06
CA ALA A 65 19.48 11.47 -5.42
C ALA A 65 20.98 11.71 -5.66
N ASN A 66 21.74 12.04 -4.62
CA ASN A 66 23.19 12.24 -4.71
C ASN A 66 24.00 10.93 -4.62
N ALA A 67 23.36 9.84 -4.22
CA ALA A 67 24.02 8.53 -4.12
C ALA A 67 24.12 7.83 -5.48
N SER A 68 23.14 8.01 -6.38
CA SER A 68 23.14 7.40 -7.71
C SER A 68 22.11 8.06 -8.63
N SER A 69 22.45 8.20 -9.91
CA SER A 69 21.52 8.67 -10.95
C SER A 69 20.32 7.74 -11.14
N ILE A 70 20.46 6.45 -10.80
CA ILE A 70 19.36 5.48 -10.81
C ILE A 70 18.35 5.81 -9.71
N LEU A 71 18.82 6.17 -8.52
CA LEU A 71 17.97 6.51 -7.37
C LEU A 71 17.33 7.89 -7.51
N ALA A 72 17.88 8.77 -8.35
CA ALA A 72 17.24 10.03 -8.71
C ALA A 72 15.98 9.84 -9.58
N ASN A 73 15.75 8.65 -10.15
CA ASN A 73 14.58 8.38 -10.98
C ASN A 73 13.35 8.05 -10.13
N ALA A 74 12.27 8.85 -10.29
CA ALA A 74 11.06 8.68 -9.51
C ALA A 74 10.39 7.31 -9.68
N TRP A 75 10.45 6.71 -10.88
CA TRP A 75 9.89 5.37 -11.12
C TRP A 75 10.66 4.27 -10.40
N VAL A 76 11.97 4.44 -10.25
CA VAL A 76 12.80 3.51 -9.48
C VAL A 76 12.39 3.55 -8.01
N ILE A 77 12.27 4.76 -7.42
CA ILE A 77 11.82 4.91 -6.04
C ILE A 77 10.42 4.31 -5.84
N ARG A 78 9.47 4.62 -6.72
CA ARG A 78 8.12 4.03 -6.65
C ARG A 78 8.18 2.51 -6.71
N GLY A 79 8.93 1.93 -7.65
CA GLY A 79 9.12 0.49 -7.76
C GLY A 79 9.72 -0.14 -6.51
N LEU A 80 10.72 0.49 -5.89
CA LEU A 80 11.31 0.04 -4.63
C LEU A 80 10.30 0.08 -3.48
N ILE A 81 9.50 1.14 -3.37
CA ILE A 81 8.40 1.22 -2.39
C ILE A 81 7.37 0.12 -2.64
N GLY A 82 6.99 -0.12 -3.89
CA GLY A 82 6.10 -1.23 -4.27
C GLY A 82 6.66 -2.60 -3.85
N LEU A 83 7.95 -2.83 -4.07
CA LEU A 83 8.62 -4.07 -3.63
C LEU A 83 8.63 -4.21 -2.10
N ILE A 84 8.90 -3.13 -1.37
CA ILE A 84 8.83 -3.12 0.10
C ILE A 84 7.43 -3.48 0.60
N ILE A 85 6.39 -2.89 -0.01
CA ILE A 85 4.99 -3.21 0.34
C ILE A 85 4.66 -4.67 0.03
N LEU A 86 5.05 -5.17 -1.14
CA LEU A 86 4.84 -6.56 -1.53
C LEU A 86 5.45 -7.51 -0.49
N ILE A 87 6.70 -7.28 -0.11
CA ILE A 87 7.39 -8.09 0.91
C ILE A 87 6.69 -7.97 2.26
N ARG A 88 6.27 -6.77 2.66
CA ARG A 88 5.59 -6.53 3.94
C ARG A 88 4.27 -7.27 4.03
N ILE A 89 3.43 -7.18 3.00
CA ILE A 89 2.14 -7.90 2.92
C ILE A 89 2.39 -9.40 2.91
N HIS A 90 3.31 -9.88 2.08
CA HIS A 90 3.66 -11.29 2.04
C HIS A 90 4.10 -11.83 3.41
N ALA A 91 4.97 -11.09 4.11
CA ALA A 91 5.45 -11.46 5.44
C ALA A 91 4.31 -11.51 6.46
N GLN A 92 3.40 -10.54 6.42
CA GLN A 92 2.25 -10.49 7.31
C GLN A 92 1.30 -11.67 7.08
N SER A 93 1.02 -12.00 5.81
CA SER A 93 0.16 -13.13 5.45
C SER A 93 0.83 -14.50 5.64
N ALA A 94 2.18 -14.56 5.67
CA ALA A 94 2.92 -15.79 5.96
C ALA A 94 2.82 -16.22 7.45
N VAL A 95 2.73 -15.26 8.37
CA VAL A 95 2.53 -15.54 9.80
C VAL A 95 1.20 -16.28 10.03
N VAL A 96 0.15 -15.90 9.28
CA VAL A 96 -1.20 -16.47 9.37
C VAL A 96 -1.23 -17.95 8.92
N LYS A 97 -0.37 -18.36 7.99
CA LYS A 97 -0.28 -19.75 7.52
C LYS A 97 0.15 -20.75 8.60
N THR A 98 0.77 -20.27 9.68
CA THR A 98 1.22 -21.12 10.80
C THR A 98 0.20 -21.28 11.92
N THR A 99 -0.93 -20.58 11.85
CA THR A 99 -1.95 -20.56 12.90
C THR A 99 -2.99 -21.68 12.69
N ILE A 100 -3.31 -22.41 13.76
CA ILE A 100 -4.34 -23.48 13.76
C ILE A 100 -5.68 -22.87 13.36
N GLY A 101 -6.28 -23.39 12.27
CA GLY A 101 -7.52 -22.86 11.71
C GLY A 101 -7.34 -22.03 10.45
N SER A 102 -6.20 -22.02 9.76
CA SER A 102 -6.13 -21.46 8.39
C SER A 102 -7.06 -22.23 7.42
N SER A 103 -8.02 -21.53 6.79
CA SER A 103 -8.79 -22.10 5.68
C SER A 103 -7.94 -22.11 4.40
N ARG A 104 -8.28 -23.00 3.45
CA ARG A 104 -7.70 -23.04 2.11
C ARG A 104 -8.28 -21.92 1.21
N GLY A 105 -8.31 -20.67 1.68
CA GLY A 105 -8.69 -19.50 0.86
C GLY A 105 -7.73 -19.27 -0.32
N LEU A 106 -7.71 -18.06 -0.90
CA LEU A 106 -6.76 -17.65 -1.94
C LEU A 106 -5.33 -17.66 -1.37
N LYS A 107 -4.74 -18.85 -1.18
CA LYS A 107 -3.42 -19.09 -0.54
C LYS A 107 -2.25 -18.31 -1.16
N GLU A 108 -2.48 -17.61 -2.27
CA GLU A 108 -1.54 -16.76 -2.98
C GLU A 108 -1.34 -15.41 -2.27
N THR A 109 -0.58 -15.45 -1.19
CA THR A 109 -0.07 -14.27 -0.46
C THR A 109 0.77 -13.32 -1.32
N TRP A 110 1.19 -13.78 -2.48
CA TRP A 110 1.91 -12.98 -3.47
C TRP A 110 0.99 -12.24 -4.42
N ALA A 111 -0.14 -12.83 -4.83
CA ALA A 111 -1.00 -12.25 -5.86
C ALA A 111 -1.71 -10.99 -5.36
N HIS A 112 -2.35 -11.03 -4.18
CA HIS A 112 -2.99 -9.84 -3.63
C HIS A 112 -1.97 -8.78 -3.21
N GLY A 113 -0.86 -9.17 -2.57
CA GLY A 113 0.23 -8.25 -2.24
C GLY A 113 0.80 -7.55 -3.48
N LEU A 114 0.87 -8.25 -4.61
CA LEU A 114 1.31 -7.68 -5.88
C LEU A 114 0.27 -6.68 -6.41
N VAL A 115 -1.03 -6.98 -6.32
CA VAL A 115 -2.08 -6.02 -6.69
C VAL A 115 -1.99 -4.77 -5.82
N VAL A 116 -1.85 -4.89 -4.51
CA VAL A 116 -1.70 -3.73 -3.61
C VAL A 116 -0.44 -2.93 -3.94
N ALA A 117 0.69 -3.59 -4.18
CA ALA A 117 1.92 -2.93 -4.58
C ALA A 117 1.76 -2.16 -5.91
N VAL A 118 1.11 -2.76 -6.91
CA VAL A 118 0.83 -2.12 -8.20
C VAL A 118 -0.11 -0.93 -8.03
N LEU A 119 -1.17 -1.06 -7.24
CA LEU A 119 -2.07 0.05 -6.92
C LEU A 119 -1.30 1.22 -6.30
N ILE A 120 -0.43 0.96 -5.32
CA ILE A 120 0.37 2.01 -4.69
C ILE A 120 1.34 2.65 -5.69
N VAL A 121 2.09 1.86 -6.47
CA VAL A 121 3.08 2.37 -7.44
C VAL A 121 2.43 3.25 -8.51
N LEU A 122 1.25 2.85 -8.99
CA LEU A 122 0.53 3.55 -10.04
C LEU A 122 -0.42 4.62 -9.51
N ALA A 123 -0.50 4.84 -8.19
CA ALA A 123 -1.40 5.80 -7.57
C ALA A 123 -1.35 7.21 -8.18
N PRO A 124 -0.18 7.79 -8.50
CA PRO A 124 -0.12 9.10 -9.13
C PRO A 124 -0.72 9.15 -10.54
N LEU A 125 -0.78 8.00 -11.23
CA LEU A 125 -1.34 7.93 -12.59
C LEU A 125 -2.86 7.89 -12.58
N TYR A 126 -3.46 7.17 -11.64
CA TYR A 126 -4.92 7.06 -11.57
C TYR A 126 -5.56 8.07 -10.60
N TRP A 127 -4.78 8.76 -9.76
CA TRP A 127 -5.31 9.80 -8.88
C TRP A 127 -6.12 10.89 -9.62
N PRO A 128 -5.69 11.40 -10.80
CA PRO A 128 -6.50 12.35 -11.56
C PRO A 128 -7.88 11.83 -12.00
N LEU A 129 -8.09 10.51 -11.99
CA LEU A 129 -9.38 9.88 -12.28
C LEU A 129 -10.24 9.74 -11.01
N VAL A 130 -9.59 9.57 -9.85
CA VAL A 130 -10.25 9.41 -8.54
C VAL A 130 -10.62 10.76 -7.94
N GLU A 131 -9.75 11.76 -8.05
CA GLU A 131 -9.92 13.08 -7.45
C GLU A 131 -11.26 13.75 -7.80
N PRO A 132 -11.72 13.78 -9.07
CA PRO A 132 -13.02 14.40 -9.39
C PRO A 132 -14.20 13.70 -8.72
N LEU A 133 -14.14 12.36 -8.60
CA LEU A 133 -15.19 11.58 -7.93
C LEU A 133 -15.26 11.95 -6.45
N ILE A 134 -14.10 12.09 -5.80
CA ILE A 134 -14.03 12.47 -4.39
C ILE A 134 -14.54 13.90 -4.19
N LYS A 135 -14.12 14.85 -5.04
CA LYS A 135 -14.59 16.24 -4.99
C LYS A 135 -16.09 16.40 -5.20
N SER A 136 -16.72 15.46 -5.92
CA SER A 136 -18.19 15.44 -6.10
C SER A 136 -18.96 15.06 -4.83
N ILE A 137 -18.31 14.36 -3.89
CA ILE A 137 -18.92 13.89 -2.63
C ILE A 137 -18.49 14.79 -1.47
N ILE A 138 -17.22 15.17 -1.43
CA ILE A 138 -16.60 16.00 -0.39
C ILE A 138 -15.82 17.11 -1.10
N PRO A 139 -16.25 18.39 -1.01
CA PRO A 139 -15.53 19.49 -1.63
C PRO A 139 -14.27 19.82 -0.80
N ILE A 140 -13.20 19.06 -1.05
CA ILE A 140 -11.85 19.21 -0.49
C ILE A 140 -10.83 19.52 -1.58
#